data_AF-A0AA38SM46-F1
#
_entry.id   AF-A0AA38SM46-F1
#
_cell.length_a   1.000
_cell.length_b   1.000
_cell.length_c   1.000
_cell.angle_alpha   90.00
_cell.angle_beta   90.00
_cell.angle_gamma   90.00
#
_symmetry.space_group_name_H-M   'P 1'
#
loop_
_entity.id
_entity.type
_entity.pdbx_description
1 polymer ?
#
loop_
_entity_poly.entity_id
_entity_poly.type
_entity_poly.pdbx_seq_one_letter_code
_entity_poly.pdbx_strand_id
1 'polypeptide(L)'
;MNPLISAASVIAAGLAVGLASIGPGVGQGTAAGQAVEGIARQPEAEGKIRGTLLLSLAFMEALTIYGLVVALALLFANPFSIYTRRSYEKCNRFFRFFGHWPSAGSFGFNTDILATNLINLSVVLGVLIFFGKGVCANNRKQRILNTIRNSEELREGAIQQLEKARARLRKVEIEADQFRVNGYSEIEREKLNLIDSTYKTLEQLENYKNETINFEQQKASNQVRQRFSNKPYKEL
;
A
#
# COMPACT_ATOMS: atom_id res chain seq x y z
N MET A 1 20.86 -13.78 0.99
CA MET A 1 21.68 -14.85 0.38
C MET A 1 23.12 -14.37 0.45
N ASN A 2 24.08 -15.19 0.91
CA ASN A 2 25.48 -14.77 0.88
C ASN A 2 25.87 -14.54 -0.60
N PRO A 3 26.33 -13.34 -0.98
CA PRO A 3 26.66 -13.03 -2.38
C PRO A 3 27.69 -14.01 -2.96
N LEU A 4 28.59 -14.52 -2.12
CA LEU A 4 29.59 -15.52 -2.51
C LEU A 4 28.95 -16.85 -2.95
N ILE A 5 27.99 -17.36 -2.19
CA ILE A 5 27.28 -18.62 -2.50
C ILE A 5 26.45 -18.44 -3.77
N SER A 6 25.81 -17.28 -3.94
CA SER A 6 25.07 -16.95 -5.16
C SER A 6 25.98 -16.94 -6.39
N ALA A 7 27.11 -16.24 -6.30
CA ALA A 7 28.06 -16.14 -7.40
C ALA A 7 28.64 -17.51 -7.75
N ALA A 8 29.08 -18.29 -6.75
CA ALA A 8 29.60 -19.63 -6.94
C ALA A 8 28.58 -20.58 -7.58
N SER A 9 27.30 -20.46 -7.22
CA SER A 9 26.24 -21.33 -7.77
C SER A 9 25.91 -20.98 -9.22
N VAL A 10 25.93 -19.70 -9.60
CA VAL A 10 25.74 -19.27 -10.98
C VAL A 10 26.90 -19.75 -11.85
N ILE A 11 28.15 -19.63 -11.36
CA ILE A 11 29.34 -20.12 -12.06
C ILE A 11 29.29 -21.65 -12.20
N ALA A 12 28.99 -22.37 -11.12
CA ALA A 12 28.88 -23.83 -11.13
C ALA A 12 27.76 -24.32 -12.08
N ALA A 13 26.61 -23.63 -12.12
CA ALA A 13 25.53 -23.94 -13.06
C ALA A 13 25.97 -23.73 -14.52
N GLY A 14 26.65 -22.63 -14.82
CA GLY A 14 27.19 -22.36 -16.16
C GLY A 14 28.21 -23.42 -16.61
N LEU A 15 29.11 -23.83 -15.72
CA LEU A 15 30.08 -24.88 -15.99
C LEU A 15 29.43 -26.25 -16.15
N ALA A 16 28.44 -26.59 -15.33
CA ALA A 16 27.73 -27.85 -15.43
C ALA A 16 27.04 -28.02 -16.79
N VAL A 17 26.33 -26.99 -17.28
CA VAL A 17 25.70 -27.02 -18.61
C VAL A 17 26.76 -27.03 -19.72
N GLY A 18 27.78 -26.18 -19.60
CA GLY A 18 28.83 -26.05 -20.62
C GLY A 18 29.63 -27.34 -20.81
N LEU A 19 29.97 -28.04 -19.72
CA LEU A 19 30.68 -29.31 -19.81
C LEU A 19 29.77 -30.47 -20.25
N ALA A 20 28.50 -30.47 -19.81
CA ALA A 20 27.53 -31.50 -20.18
C ALA A 20 27.14 -31.46 -21.67
N SER A 21 27.33 -30.33 -22.36
CA SER A 21 26.99 -30.20 -23.78
C SER A 21 28.13 -30.56 -24.75
N ILE A 22 29.39 -30.56 -24.29
CA ILE A 22 30.56 -30.82 -25.17
C ILE A 22 30.52 -32.26 -25.73
N GLY A 23 30.39 -33.26 -24.86
CA GLY A 23 30.41 -34.67 -25.26
C GLY A 23 29.29 -35.01 -26.27
N PRO A 24 28.03 -34.69 -25.94
CA PRO A 24 26.91 -34.82 -26.88
C PRO A 24 27.10 -33.99 -28.15
N GLY A 25 27.56 -32.75 -28.07
CA GLY A 25 27.79 -31.90 -29.25
C GLY A 25 28.78 -32.52 -30.24
N VAL A 26 29.89 -33.07 -29.75
CA VAL A 26 30.88 -33.78 -30.60
C VAL A 26 30.29 -35.09 -31.12
N GLY A 27 29.69 -35.90 -30.26
CA GLY A 27 29.12 -37.20 -30.64
C GLY A 27 28.00 -37.10 -31.68
N GLN A 28 27.11 -36.11 -31.54
CA GLN A 28 26.04 -35.84 -32.49
C GLN A 28 26.60 -35.38 -33.85
N GLY A 29 27.61 -34.51 -33.84
CA GLY A 29 28.27 -34.05 -35.08
C GLY A 29 28.92 -35.19 -35.86
N THR A 30 29.66 -36.07 -35.17
CA THR A 30 30.29 -37.24 -35.80
C THR A 30 29.25 -38.25 -36.30
N ALA A 31 28.25 -38.58 -35.48
CA ALA A 31 27.19 -39.53 -35.85
C ALA A 31 26.39 -39.02 -37.05
N ALA A 32 26.04 -37.74 -37.08
CA ALA A 32 25.33 -37.13 -38.21
C ALA A 32 26.19 -37.13 -39.48
N GLY A 33 27.48 -36.80 -39.39
CA GLY A 33 28.40 -36.85 -40.52
C GLY A 33 28.52 -38.25 -41.14
N GLN A 34 28.70 -39.28 -40.30
CA GLN A 34 28.75 -40.68 -40.75
C GLN A 34 27.42 -41.16 -41.33
N ALA A 35 26.29 -40.71 -40.77
CA ALA A 35 24.98 -41.06 -41.30
C ALA A 35 24.75 -40.44 -42.68
N VAL A 36 25.11 -39.17 -42.89
CA VAL A 36 25.01 -38.51 -44.21
C VAL A 36 25.91 -39.22 -45.24
N GLU A 37 27.14 -39.56 -44.87
CA GLU A 37 28.04 -40.31 -45.75
C GLU A 37 27.50 -41.72 -46.08
N GLY A 38 26.92 -42.40 -45.09
CA GLY A 38 26.27 -43.70 -45.28
C GLY A 38 25.07 -43.62 -46.22
N ILE A 39 24.23 -42.59 -46.09
CA ILE A 39 23.09 -42.34 -46.99
C ILE A 39 23.58 -42.03 -48.42
N ALA A 40 24.64 -41.23 -48.56
CA ALA A 40 25.20 -40.91 -49.87
C ALA A 40 25.74 -42.16 -50.60
N ARG A 41 26.32 -43.12 -49.85
CA ARG A 41 26.82 -44.39 -50.40
C ARG A 41 25.71 -45.41 -50.68
N GLN A 42 24.65 -45.41 -49.87
CA GLN A 42 23.53 -46.35 -49.97
C GLN A 42 22.18 -45.61 -49.76
N PRO A 43 21.67 -44.92 -50.79
CA PRO A 43 20.43 -44.15 -50.69
C PRO A 43 19.21 -45.03 -50.40
N GLU A 44 19.24 -46.29 -50.84
CA GLU A 44 18.19 -47.29 -50.59
C GLU A 44 18.01 -47.61 -49.10
N ALA A 45 19.07 -47.45 -48.29
CA ALA A 45 19.05 -47.71 -46.85
C ALA A 45 18.75 -46.45 -46.01
N GLU A 46 18.43 -45.33 -46.64
CA GLU A 46 18.29 -44.02 -46.00
C GLU A 46 17.33 -44.03 -44.80
N GLY A 47 16.15 -44.64 -44.94
CA GLY A 47 15.17 -44.71 -43.87
C GLY A 47 15.70 -45.41 -42.61
N LYS A 48 16.47 -46.49 -42.78
CA LYS A 48 17.05 -47.25 -41.66
C LYS A 48 18.22 -46.50 -41.00
N ILE A 49 19.03 -45.81 -41.80
CA ILE A 49 20.16 -44.99 -41.31
C ILE A 49 19.61 -43.79 -40.53
N ARG A 50 18.64 -43.05 -41.08
CA ARG A 50 17.98 -41.92 -40.40
C ARG A 50 17.31 -42.38 -39.10
N GLY A 51 16.64 -43.53 -39.10
CA GLY A 51 16.01 -44.07 -37.90
C GLY A 51 17.01 -44.36 -36.78
N THR A 52 18.11 -45.04 -37.12
CA THR A 52 19.18 -45.38 -36.16
C THR A 52 19.91 -44.12 -35.65
N LEU A 53 20.13 -43.15 -36.54
CA LEU A 53 20.72 -41.85 -36.18
C LEU A 53 19.84 -41.12 -35.17
N LEU A 54 18.56 -40.92 -35.47
CA LEU A 54 17.65 -40.16 -34.61
C LEU A 54 17.51 -40.81 -33.23
N LEU A 55 17.45 -42.15 -33.17
CA LEU A 55 17.46 -42.87 -31.90
C LEU A 55 18.73 -42.62 -31.09
N SER A 56 19.89 -42.69 -31.74
CA SER A 56 21.20 -42.45 -31.10
C SER A 56 21.34 -41.00 -30.60
N LEU A 57 20.89 -40.02 -31.41
CA LEU A 57 20.88 -38.61 -31.03
C LEU A 57 19.99 -38.36 -29.81
N ALA A 58 18.81 -39.00 -29.76
CA ALA A 58 17.88 -38.86 -28.64
C ALA A 58 18.44 -39.42 -27.32
N PHE A 59 19.17 -40.55 -27.35
CA PHE A 59 19.86 -41.07 -26.17
C PHE A 59 21.00 -40.15 -25.71
N MET A 60 21.73 -39.53 -26.65
CA MET A 60 22.80 -38.58 -26.31
C MET A 60 22.24 -37.30 -25.66
N GLU A 61 21.08 -36.81 -26.10
CA GLU A 61 20.43 -35.65 -25.49
C GLU A 61 20.01 -35.90 -24.04
N ALA A 62 19.60 -37.13 -23.70
CA ALA A 62 19.21 -37.48 -22.33
C ALA A 62 20.30 -37.13 -21.30
N LEU A 63 21.57 -37.32 -21.67
CA LEU A 63 22.73 -36.99 -20.83
C LEU A 63 22.90 -35.48 -20.66
N THR A 64 22.65 -34.68 -21.71
CA THR A 64 22.70 -33.22 -21.64
C THR A 64 21.60 -32.65 -20.74
N ILE A 65 20.40 -33.25 -20.77
CA ILE A 65 19.28 -32.83 -19.90
C ILE A 65 19.65 -33.00 -18.42
N TYR A 66 20.35 -34.07 -18.05
CA TYR A 66 20.77 -34.26 -16.65
C TYR A 66 21.67 -33.11 -16.18
N GLY A 67 22.61 -32.66 -17.01
CA GLY A 67 23.43 -31.48 -16.73
C GLY A 67 22.60 -30.19 -16.57
N LEU A 68 21.62 -29.99 -17.47
CA LEU A 68 20.68 -28.87 -17.39
C LEU A 68 19.83 -28.91 -16.10
N VAL A 69 19.34 -30.09 -15.72
CA VAL A 69 18.54 -30.30 -14.52
C VAL A 69 19.36 -29.95 -13.26
N VAL A 70 20.61 -30.40 -13.18
CA VAL A 70 21.51 -30.07 -12.05
C VAL A 70 21.78 -28.57 -11.99
N ALA A 71 22.03 -27.93 -13.13
CA ALA A 71 22.25 -26.48 -13.18
C ALA A 71 21.03 -25.68 -12.72
N LEU A 72 19.83 -26.08 -13.13
CA LEU A 72 18.58 -25.45 -12.68
C LEU A 72 18.31 -25.72 -11.20
N ALA A 73 18.64 -26.90 -10.70
CA ALA A 73 18.57 -27.21 -9.27
C ALA A 73 19.54 -26.32 -8.46
N LEU A 74 20.77 -26.11 -8.92
CA LEU A 74 21.74 -25.22 -8.26
C LEU A 74 21.30 -23.75 -8.27
N LEU A 75 20.62 -23.30 -9.34
CA LEU A 75 20.21 -21.90 -9.48
C LEU A 75 18.94 -21.59 -8.66
N PHE A 76 17.97 -22.51 -8.64
CA PHE A 76 16.65 -22.25 -8.05
C PHE A 76 16.32 -23.05 -6.79
N ALA A 77 16.96 -24.21 -6.58
CA ALA A 77 16.74 -25.10 -5.43
C ALA A 77 18.00 -25.27 -4.56
N ASN A 78 18.99 -24.38 -4.75
CA ASN A 78 20.32 -24.42 -4.16
C ASN A 78 20.33 -25.00 -2.73
N PRO A 79 20.84 -26.23 -2.52
CA PRO A 79 20.87 -26.86 -1.20
C PRO A 79 21.84 -26.19 -0.24
N PHE A 80 22.70 -25.27 -0.71
CA PHE A 80 23.67 -24.53 0.10
C PHE A 80 23.16 -23.14 0.52
N SER A 81 22.00 -22.69 0.01
CA SER A 81 21.44 -21.37 0.34
C SER A 81 20.34 -21.40 1.43
N ILE A 82 20.34 -22.44 2.29
CA ILE A 82 19.30 -22.77 3.29
C ILE A 82 19.09 -21.64 4.33
N TYR A 83 18.41 -20.57 3.94
CA TYR A 83 17.96 -19.49 4.82
C TYR A 83 16.44 -19.33 4.80
N THR A 84 15.74 -20.03 3.90
CA THR A 84 14.27 -19.97 3.81
C THR A 84 13.68 -21.36 3.73
N ARG A 85 12.79 -21.69 4.69
CA ARG A 85 11.98 -22.93 4.76
C ARG A 85 11.31 -23.28 3.41
N ARG A 86 11.02 -22.26 2.61
CA ARG A 86 10.33 -22.34 1.30
C ARG A 86 11.21 -22.90 0.17
N SER A 87 12.55 -22.70 0.20
CA SER A 87 13.46 -23.32 -0.78
C SER A 87 13.68 -24.81 -0.48
N TYR A 88 13.71 -25.19 0.80
CA TYR A 88 13.81 -26.59 1.22
C TYR A 88 12.58 -27.41 0.77
N GLU A 89 11.36 -26.86 0.91
CA GLU A 89 10.16 -27.52 0.39
C GLU A 89 10.12 -27.64 -1.13
N LYS A 90 10.60 -26.64 -1.88
CA LYS A 90 10.70 -26.73 -3.34
C LYS A 90 11.68 -27.81 -3.77
N CYS A 91 12.84 -27.89 -3.13
CA CYS A 91 13.86 -28.89 -3.38
C CYS A 91 13.34 -30.30 -3.05
N ASN A 92 12.73 -30.49 -1.88
CA ASN A 92 12.12 -31.76 -1.47
C ASN A 92 10.94 -32.16 -2.38
N ARG A 93 10.11 -31.22 -2.82
CA ARG A 93 9.01 -31.48 -3.78
C ARG A 93 9.53 -31.82 -5.18
N PHE A 94 10.60 -31.17 -5.62
CA PHE A 94 11.28 -31.48 -6.89
C PHE A 94 11.84 -32.90 -6.89
N PHE A 95 12.60 -33.28 -5.86
CA PHE A 95 13.15 -34.63 -5.74
C PHE A 95 12.05 -35.70 -5.52
N ARG A 96 10.96 -35.37 -4.80
CA ARG A 96 9.80 -36.26 -4.72
C ARG A 96 9.03 -36.39 -6.03
N PHE A 97 8.97 -35.34 -6.85
CA PHE A 97 8.32 -35.41 -8.17
C PHE A 97 9.09 -36.35 -9.11
N PHE A 98 10.43 -36.28 -9.14
CA PHE A 98 11.25 -37.25 -9.87
C PHE A 98 11.24 -38.65 -9.23
N GLY A 99 11.19 -38.75 -7.90
CA GLY A 99 11.17 -40.03 -7.18
C GLY A 99 9.82 -40.76 -7.18
N HIS A 100 8.69 -40.05 -7.38
CA HIS A 100 7.34 -40.62 -7.44
C HIS A 100 6.85 -40.82 -8.88
N TRP A 101 7.68 -40.61 -9.91
CA TRP A 101 7.27 -40.85 -11.30
C TRP A 101 6.70 -42.27 -11.45
N PRO A 102 5.36 -42.45 -11.55
CA PRO A 102 4.78 -43.77 -11.62
C PRO A 102 4.92 -44.23 -13.06
N SER A 103 5.54 -45.39 -13.24
CA SER A 103 5.69 -46.09 -14.52
C SER A 103 6.68 -45.47 -15.51
N ALA A 104 7.91 -45.98 -15.45
CA ALA A 104 8.38 -46.82 -16.55
C ALA A 104 8.87 -48.13 -15.94
N GLY A 105 7.93 -49.05 -15.70
CA GLY A 105 8.28 -50.45 -15.62
C GLY A 105 8.96 -50.83 -16.93
N SER A 106 10.14 -51.44 -16.81
CA SER A 106 11.00 -51.87 -17.90
C SER A 106 11.68 -50.72 -18.69
N PHE A 107 13.00 -50.86 -18.84
CA PHE A 107 13.77 -50.40 -19.98
C PHE A 107 13.18 -51.03 -21.27
N GLY A 108 11.95 -50.69 -21.63
CA GLY A 108 11.33 -51.07 -22.89
C GLY A 108 11.84 -50.12 -23.96
N PHE A 109 12.69 -50.62 -24.85
CA PHE A 109 13.10 -49.91 -26.07
C PHE A 109 11.84 -49.53 -26.86
N ASN A 110 11.39 -48.29 -26.71
CA ASN A 110 10.30 -47.76 -27.53
C ASN A 110 10.94 -47.28 -28.84
N THR A 111 10.59 -47.92 -29.95
CA THR A 111 11.16 -47.68 -31.27
C THR A 111 10.60 -46.45 -31.98
N ASP A 112 9.69 -45.71 -31.33
CA ASP A 112 9.14 -44.47 -31.87
C ASP A 112 10.01 -43.26 -31.54
N ILE A 113 10.76 -42.83 -32.55
CA ILE A 113 11.61 -41.62 -32.61
C ILE A 113 10.89 -40.34 -32.16
N LEU A 114 9.56 -40.28 -32.29
CA LEU A 114 8.76 -39.14 -31.83
C LEU A 114 8.55 -39.13 -30.30
N ALA A 115 8.47 -40.30 -29.68
CA ALA A 115 8.23 -40.42 -28.24
C ALA A 115 9.44 -39.95 -27.41
N THR A 116 10.67 -40.24 -27.87
CA THR A 116 11.89 -39.86 -27.14
C THR A 116 12.14 -38.34 -27.14
N ASN A 117 11.80 -37.65 -28.23
CA ASN A 117 11.83 -36.18 -28.30
C ASN A 117 10.70 -35.56 -27.44
N LEU A 118 9.51 -36.17 -27.44
CA LEU A 118 8.40 -35.73 -26.59
C LEU A 118 8.72 -35.89 -25.09
N ILE A 119 9.44 -36.97 -24.71
CA ILE A 119 9.90 -37.20 -23.34
C ILE A 119 10.87 -36.10 -22.91
N ASN A 120 11.90 -35.80 -23.72
CA ASN A 120 12.84 -34.71 -23.44
C ASN A 120 12.11 -33.36 -23.28
N LEU A 121 11.22 -33.04 -24.22
CA LEU A 121 10.42 -31.82 -24.19
C LEU A 121 9.51 -31.76 -22.95
N SER A 122 8.91 -32.88 -22.54
CA SER A 122 8.05 -32.96 -21.36
C SER A 122 8.82 -32.70 -20.05
N VAL A 123 10.07 -33.19 -19.96
CA VAL A 123 10.95 -32.95 -18.81
C VAL A 123 11.33 -31.48 -18.76
N VAL A 124 11.76 -30.90 -19.89
CA VAL A 124 12.12 -29.48 -19.98
C VAL A 124 10.93 -28.59 -19.67
N LEU A 125 9.75 -28.88 -20.22
CA LEU A 125 8.52 -28.13 -19.97
C LEU A 125 8.07 -28.23 -18.51
N GLY A 126 8.19 -29.41 -17.90
CA GLY A 126 7.89 -29.65 -16.48
C GLY A 126 8.80 -28.83 -15.56
N VAL A 127 10.10 -28.81 -15.84
CA VAL A 127 11.09 -28.00 -15.10
C VAL A 127 10.81 -26.50 -15.30
N LEU A 128 10.52 -26.07 -16.53
CA LEU A 128 10.23 -24.67 -16.86
C LEU A 128 8.97 -24.16 -16.15
N ILE A 129 7.89 -24.95 -16.11
CA ILE A 129 6.63 -24.59 -15.43
C ILE A 129 6.82 -24.57 -13.91
N PHE A 130 7.56 -25.53 -13.36
CA PHE A 130 7.81 -25.62 -11.92
C PHE A 130 8.61 -24.41 -11.40
N PHE A 131 9.68 -24.01 -12.10
CA PHE A 131 10.51 -22.87 -11.69
C PHE A 131 9.98 -21.52 -12.18
N GLY A 132 9.38 -21.46 -13.38
CA GLY A 132 8.87 -20.23 -14.00
C GLY A 132 7.70 -19.60 -13.23
N LYS A 133 6.84 -20.41 -12.61
CA LYS A 133 5.76 -19.91 -11.72
C LYS A 133 6.29 -19.11 -10.52
N GLY A 134 7.55 -19.33 -10.10
CA GLY A 134 8.17 -18.58 -9.00
C GLY A 134 8.63 -17.17 -9.38
N VAL A 135 8.95 -16.93 -10.65
CA VAL A 135 9.55 -15.68 -11.15
C VAL A 135 8.49 -14.68 -11.64
N CYS A 136 7.36 -15.15 -12.16
CA CYS A 136 6.46 -14.30 -12.96
C CYS A 136 5.34 -13.56 -12.18
N ALA A 137 4.95 -14.00 -10.98
CA ALA A 137 3.62 -13.64 -10.46
C ALA A 137 3.56 -12.63 -9.29
N ASN A 138 4.65 -12.35 -8.58
CA ASN A 138 4.52 -11.72 -7.25
C ASN A 138 4.78 -10.20 -7.22
N ASN A 139 5.70 -9.70 -8.03
CA ASN A 139 6.16 -8.31 -7.92
C ASN A 139 5.08 -7.29 -8.32
N ARG A 140 4.30 -7.57 -9.37
CA ARG A 140 3.23 -6.68 -9.84
C ARG A 140 2.02 -6.66 -8.89
N LYS A 141 1.65 -7.82 -8.35
CA LYS A 141 0.55 -7.93 -7.38
C LYS A 141 0.84 -7.16 -6.10
N GLN A 142 2.07 -7.25 -5.59
CA GLN A 142 2.48 -6.51 -4.40
C GLN A 142 2.48 -4.99 -4.62
N ARG A 143 2.93 -4.51 -5.78
CA ARG A 143 2.89 -3.09 -6.11
C ARG A 143 1.46 -2.54 -6.11
N ILE A 144 0.52 -3.26 -6.72
CA ILE A 144 -0.89 -2.86 -6.76
C ILE A 144 -1.49 -2.85 -5.36
N LEU A 145 -1.25 -3.89 -4.55
CA LEU A 145 -1.74 -3.96 -3.17
C LEU A 145 -1.21 -2.82 -2.30
N ASN A 146 0.07 -2.47 -2.45
CA ASN A 146 0.66 -1.37 -1.69
C ASN A 146 0.08 -0.01 -2.10
N THR A 147 -0.17 0.21 -3.39
CA THR A 147 -0.83 1.43 -3.87
C THR A 147 -2.25 1.55 -3.31
N ILE A 148 -3.03 0.46 -3.33
CA ILE A 148 -4.40 0.45 -2.78
C ILE A 148 -4.38 0.77 -1.28
N ARG A 149 -3.52 0.09 -0.50
CA ARG A 149 -3.43 0.30 0.95
C ARG A 149 -3.04 1.73 1.30
N ASN A 150 -2.05 2.30 0.60
CA ASN A 150 -1.62 3.67 0.83
C ASN A 150 -2.75 4.68 0.54
N SER A 151 -3.54 4.45 -0.53
CA SER A 151 -4.69 5.29 -0.83
C SER A 151 -5.80 5.18 0.21
N GLU A 152 -6.03 3.99 0.78
CA GLU A 152 -6.99 3.79 1.88
C GLU A 152 -6.56 4.52 3.15
N GLU A 153 -5.28 4.39 3.56
CA GLU A 153 -4.73 5.08 4.73
C GLU A 153 -4.83 6.61 4.60
N LEU A 154 -4.52 7.16 3.42
CA LEU A 154 -4.65 8.60 3.16
C LEU A 154 -6.11 9.06 3.24
N ARG A 155 -7.05 8.26 2.74
CA ARG A 155 -8.48 8.56 2.79
C ARG A 155 -9.01 8.55 4.22
N GLU A 156 -8.64 7.54 5.01
CA GLU A 156 -9.02 7.46 6.42
C GLU A 156 -8.44 8.64 7.22
N GLY A 157 -7.18 9.00 6.98
CA GLY A 157 -6.56 10.18 7.59
C GLY A 157 -7.29 11.49 7.26
N ALA A 158 -7.70 11.66 6.00
CA ALA A 158 -8.48 12.84 5.58
C ALA A 158 -9.88 12.89 6.21
N ILE A 159 -10.57 11.75 6.32
CA ILE A 159 -11.87 11.67 6.99
C ILE A 159 -11.73 12.05 8.47
N GLN A 160 -10.70 11.56 9.14
CA GLN A 160 -10.47 11.88 10.56
C GLN A 160 -10.17 13.37 10.77
N GLN A 161 -9.42 14.00 9.86
CA GLN A 161 -9.19 15.45 9.91
C GLN A 161 -10.49 16.23 9.69
N LEU A 162 -11.33 15.80 8.75
CA LEU A 162 -12.62 16.40 8.47
C LEU A 162 -13.56 16.30 9.68
N GLU A 163 -13.62 15.14 10.33
CA GLU A 163 -14.41 14.95 11.54
C GLU A 163 -13.93 15.83 12.70
N LYS A 164 -12.61 15.93 12.91
CA LYS A 164 -12.03 16.83 13.92
C LYS A 164 -12.35 18.29 13.63
N ALA A 165 -12.26 18.72 12.37
CA ALA A 165 -12.60 20.07 11.96
C ALA A 165 -14.09 20.37 12.20
N ARG A 166 -14.99 19.44 11.85
CA ARG A 166 -16.43 19.55 12.13
C ARG A 166 -16.73 19.61 13.63
N ALA A 167 -16.06 18.80 14.45
CA ALA A 167 -16.24 18.84 15.89
C ALA A 167 -15.81 20.19 16.50
N ARG A 168 -14.69 20.76 16.02
CA ARG A 168 -14.25 22.10 16.43
C ARG A 168 -15.25 23.17 16.01
N LEU A 169 -15.78 23.11 14.80
CA LEU A 169 -16.80 24.06 14.32
C LEU A 169 -18.05 24.01 15.19
N ARG A 170 -18.56 22.82 15.52
CA ARG A 170 -19.72 22.70 16.44
C ARG A 170 -19.44 23.31 17.81
N LYS A 171 -18.22 23.14 18.33
CA LYS A 171 -17.84 23.75 19.62
C LYS A 171 -17.87 25.27 19.52
N VAL A 172 -17.28 25.83 18.47
CA VAL A 172 -17.28 27.29 18.23
C VAL A 172 -18.70 27.81 18.06
N GLU A 173 -19.57 27.08 17.37
CA GLU A 173 -20.98 27.45 17.18
C GLU A 173 -21.76 27.50 18.50
N ILE A 174 -21.62 26.47 19.35
CA ILE A 174 -22.23 26.45 20.69
C ILE A 174 -21.70 27.61 21.56
N GLU A 175 -20.38 27.86 21.51
CA GLU A 175 -19.76 28.94 22.27
C GLU A 175 -20.24 30.31 21.77
N ALA A 176 -20.33 30.52 20.46
CA ALA A 176 -20.86 31.74 19.87
C ALA A 176 -22.33 31.99 20.26
N ASP A 177 -23.16 30.95 20.26
CA ASP A 177 -24.56 31.05 20.71
C ASP A 177 -24.64 31.40 22.20
N GLN A 178 -23.78 30.80 23.02
CA GLN A 178 -23.71 31.12 24.45
C GLN A 178 -23.28 32.57 24.68
N PHE A 179 -22.27 33.06 23.95
CA PHE A 179 -21.89 34.48 23.98
C PHE A 179 -23.04 35.39 23.56
N ARG A 180 -23.79 35.00 22.53
CA ARG A 180 -24.96 35.75 22.06
C ARG A 180 -26.01 35.88 23.16
N VAL A 181 -26.39 34.78 23.78
CA VAL A 181 -27.41 34.75 24.85
C VAL A 181 -26.93 35.51 26.09
N ASN A 182 -25.68 35.30 26.51
CA ASN A 182 -25.09 36.01 27.63
C ASN A 182 -25.04 37.52 27.37
N GLY A 183 -24.59 37.93 26.19
CA GLY A 183 -24.54 39.33 25.78
C GLY A 183 -25.92 40.00 25.80
N TYR A 184 -26.99 39.34 25.33
CA TYR A 184 -28.35 39.88 25.48
C TYR A 184 -28.77 40.05 26.94
N SER A 185 -28.43 39.08 27.81
CA SER A 185 -28.76 39.18 29.25
C SER A 185 -28.00 40.29 29.97
N GLU A 186 -26.77 40.58 29.53
CA GLU A 186 -25.94 41.66 30.06
C GLU A 186 -26.45 43.01 29.58
N ILE A 187 -26.74 43.16 28.29
CA ILE A 187 -27.33 44.38 27.72
C ILE A 187 -28.65 44.72 28.41
N GLU A 188 -29.52 43.73 28.65
CA GLU A 188 -30.80 43.99 29.32
C GLU A 188 -30.59 44.43 30.78
N ARG A 189 -29.62 43.82 31.49
CA ARG A 189 -29.25 44.25 32.86
C ARG A 189 -28.66 45.66 32.88
N GLU A 190 -27.77 45.99 31.94
CA GLU A 190 -27.20 47.34 31.82
C GLU A 190 -28.26 48.37 31.52
N LYS A 191 -29.19 48.07 30.61
CA LYS A 191 -30.33 48.94 30.29
C LYS A 191 -31.20 49.19 31.53
N LEU A 192 -31.52 48.16 32.30
CA LEU A 192 -32.29 48.30 33.54
C LEU A 192 -31.56 49.16 34.58
N ASN A 193 -30.26 48.92 34.78
CA ASN A 193 -29.44 49.72 35.68
C ASN A 193 -29.34 51.20 35.25
N LEU A 194 -29.24 51.46 33.95
CA LEU A 194 -29.20 52.81 33.40
C LEU A 194 -30.53 53.52 33.59
N ILE A 195 -31.65 52.82 33.36
CA ILE A 195 -33.00 53.34 33.62
C ILE A 195 -33.15 53.68 35.10
N ASP A 196 -32.79 52.77 36.01
CA ASP A 196 -32.87 52.98 37.46
C ASP A 196 -32.03 54.18 37.92
N SER A 197 -30.78 54.27 37.45
CA SER A 197 -29.88 55.40 37.73
C SER A 197 -30.45 56.72 37.20
N THR A 198 -31.06 56.71 36.02
CA THR A 198 -31.71 57.89 35.43
C THR A 198 -32.92 58.31 36.25
N TYR A 199 -33.76 57.36 36.68
CA TYR A 199 -34.90 57.64 37.57
C TYR A 199 -34.44 58.27 38.89
N LYS A 200 -33.41 57.71 39.52
CA LYS A 200 -32.84 58.25 40.76
C LYS A 200 -32.29 59.66 40.59
N THR A 201 -31.64 59.93 39.46
CA THR A 201 -31.13 61.27 39.11
C THR A 201 -32.28 62.25 38.89
N LEU A 202 -33.37 61.83 38.24
CA LEU A 202 -34.57 62.65 38.06
C LEU A 202 -35.25 62.97 39.39
N GLU A 203 -35.37 62.00 40.30
CA GLU A 203 -35.95 62.20 41.64
C GLU A 203 -35.12 63.20 42.46
N GLN A 204 -33.79 63.09 42.42
CA GLN A 204 -32.89 64.07 43.05
C GLN A 204 -33.08 65.48 42.48
N LEU A 205 -33.22 65.59 41.15
CA LEU A 205 -33.45 66.86 40.48
C LEU A 205 -34.81 67.47 40.84
N GLU A 206 -35.84 66.65 40.96
CA GLU A 206 -37.18 67.08 41.40
C GLU A 206 -37.16 67.57 42.84
N ASN A 207 -36.50 66.84 43.74
CA ASN A 207 -36.30 67.27 45.12
C ASN A 207 -35.53 68.60 45.21
N TYR A 208 -34.45 68.75 44.44
CA TYR A 208 -33.68 70.00 44.37
C TYR A 208 -34.53 71.17 43.86
N LYS A 209 -35.37 70.93 42.84
CA LYS A 209 -36.30 71.93 42.31
C LYS A 209 -37.33 72.34 43.36
N ASN A 210 -37.90 71.38 44.09
CA ASN A 210 -38.87 71.65 45.16
C ASN A 210 -38.23 72.43 46.32
N GLU A 211 -37.01 72.09 46.72
CA GLU A 211 -36.22 72.86 47.69
C GLU A 211 -35.98 74.31 47.22
N THR A 212 -35.60 74.48 45.95
CA THR A 212 -35.37 75.79 45.34
C THR A 212 -36.64 76.63 45.32
N ILE A 213 -37.78 76.04 44.93
CA ILE A 213 -39.09 76.71 44.93
C ILE A 213 -39.47 77.13 46.35
N ASN A 214 -39.32 76.24 47.34
CA ASN A 214 -39.61 76.56 48.74
C ASN A 214 -38.73 77.70 49.26
N PHE A 215 -37.43 77.68 48.94
CA PHE A 215 -36.51 78.75 49.29
C PHE A 215 -36.92 80.09 48.66
N GLU A 216 -37.24 80.11 47.36
CA GLU A 216 -37.71 81.31 46.68
C GLU A 216 -39.07 81.80 47.19
N GLN A 217 -39.99 80.89 47.54
CA GLN A 217 -41.27 81.24 48.19
C GLN A 217 -41.05 81.88 49.56
N GLN A 218 -40.17 81.33 50.39
CA GLN A 218 -39.81 81.91 51.69
C GLN A 218 -39.20 83.30 51.52
N LYS A 219 -38.28 83.45 50.57
CA LYS A 219 -37.64 84.73 50.23
C LYS A 219 -38.65 85.77 49.75
N ALA A 220 -39.55 85.40 48.83
CA ALA A 220 -40.61 86.26 48.32
C ALA A 220 -41.59 86.68 49.44
N SER A 221 -42.03 85.74 50.28
CA SER A 221 -42.90 86.02 51.44
C SER A 221 -42.25 86.99 52.42
N ASN A 222 -40.96 86.80 52.72
CA ASN A 222 -40.18 87.72 53.57
C ASN A 222 -40.04 89.11 52.95
N GLN A 223 -39.76 89.21 51.64
CA GLN A 223 -39.70 90.49 50.93
C GLN A 223 -41.05 91.21 50.95
N VAL A 224 -42.15 90.48 50.71
CA VAL A 224 -43.52 91.03 50.77
C VAL A 224 -43.83 91.52 52.19
N ARG A 225 -43.52 90.73 53.21
CA ARG A 225 -43.72 91.11 54.63
C ARG A 225 -42.93 92.37 55.00
N GLN A 226 -41.66 92.46 54.59
CA GLN A 226 -40.86 93.66 54.77
C GLN A 226 -41.46 94.89 54.07
N ARG A 227 -41.98 94.74 52.84
CA ARG A 227 -42.66 95.84 52.13
C ARG A 227 -43.97 96.26 52.82
N PHE A 228 -44.76 95.33 53.35
CA PHE A 228 -45.98 95.65 54.11
C PHE A 228 -45.66 96.36 55.43
N SER A 229 -44.66 95.90 56.19
CA SER A 229 -44.23 96.56 57.43
C SER A 229 -43.67 97.96 57.20
N ASN A 230 -43.05 98.20 56.04
CA ASN A 230 -42.51 99.51 55.65
C ASN A 230 -43.54 100.41 54.93
N LYS A 231 -44.79 99.97 54.74
CA LYS A 231 -45.85 100.88 54.27
C LYS A 231 -46.39 101.69 55.45
N PRO A 232 -46.36 103.03 55.40
CA PRO A 232 -46.97 103.87 56.43
C PRO A 232 -48.49 103.69 56.44
N TYR A 233 -49.09 103.57 57.62
CA TYR A 233 -50.55 103.55 57.82
C TYR A 233 -51.17 104.79 57.18
N LYS A 234 -51.84 104.63 56.04
CA LYS A 234 -52.79 105.60 55.50
C LYS A 234 -54.13 104.93 55.26
N GLU A 235 -55.04 105.30 56.16
CA GLU A 235 -56.50 105.39 56.11
C GLU A 235 -57.39 104.14 56.31
N LEU A 236 -58.36 104.40 57.21
CA LEU A 236 -59.72 103.87 57.36
C LEU A 236 -60.38 103.41 56.05
#